data_AF-A0A932TGF0-F1
#
_entry.id   AF-A0A932TGF0-F1
#
_cell.length_a   1.000
_cell.length_b   1.000
_cell.length_c   1.000
_cell.angle_alpha   90.00
_cell.angle_beta   90.00
_cell.angle_gamma   90.00
#
_symmetry.space_group_name_H-M   'P 1'
#
loop_
_entity.id
_entity.type
_entity.pdbx_description
1 polymer ?
#
loop_
_entity_poly.entity_id
_entity_poly.type
_entity_poly.pdbx_seq_one_letter_code
_entity_poly.pdbx_strand_id
1 'polypeptide(L)'
;MEQVQSGKMALCPLTAEEIVQRLNLPSSLSDGEAESIALCKSRSAAFVTNDRRARNYCLSASIEVFDLIDLLRALWKLGVRTKEDVGDLITTIEAQEGTVIRGRERILTD
;
A
#
# COMPACT_ATOMS: atom_id res chain seq x y z
N MET A 1 -10.46 10.37 11.28
CA MET A 1 -10.49 10.13 12.73
C MET A 1 -11.48 9.04 13.12
N GLU A 2 -12.69 9.00 12.55
CA GLU A 2 -13.72 7.99 12.86
C GLU A 2 -13.23 6.53 12.72
N GLN A 3 -12.47 6.20 11.67
CA GLN A 3 -11.92 4.85 11.47
C GLN A 3 -10.88 4.46 12.54
N VAL A 4 -10.13 5.44 13.05
CA VAL A 4 -9.15 5.24 14.16
C VAL A 4 -9.90 5.07 15.49
N GLN A 5 -10.90 5.92 15.74
CA GLN A 5 -11.71 5.86 16.96
C GLN A 5 -12.55 4.58 17.05
N SER A 6 -13.02 4.06 15.91
CA SER A 6 -13.74 2.78 15.84
C SER A 6 -12.83 1.55 15.92
N GLY A 7 -11.51 1.71 16.00
CA GLY A 7 -10.55 0.61 16.08
C GLY A 7 -10.34 -0.15 14.76
N LYS A 8 -10.95 0.29 13.66
CA LYS A 8 -10.74 -0.29 12.32
C LYS A 8 -9.36 0.02 11.75
N MET A 9 -8.73 1.10 12.24
CA MET A 9 -7.34 1.45 11.94
C MET A 9 -6.58 1.68 13.24
N ALA A 10 -5.40 1.07 13.34
CA ALA A 10 -4.46 1.35 14.42
C ALA A 10 -3.61 2.58 14.08
N LEU A 11 -3.46 3.49 15.04
CA LEU A 11 -2.46 4.55 14.92
C LEU A 11 -1.10 4.02 15.38
N CYS A 12 -0.13 4.03 14.49
CA CYS A 12 1.22 3.55 14.77
C CYS A 12 2.20 4.73 14.79
N PRO A 13 2.56 5.29 15.96
CA PRO A 13 3.59 6.32 16.03
C PRO A 13 4.96 5.73 15.68
N LEU A 14 5.82 6.56 15.09
CA LEU A 14 7.24 6.25 14.92
C LEU A 14 7.96 6.29 16.27
N THR A 15 8.91 5.37 16.44
CA THR A 15 9.89 5.43 17.52
C THR A 15 10.97 6.46 17.19
N ALA A 16 11.76 6.88 18.19
CA ALA A 16 12.90 7.76 17.98
C ALA A 16 13.91 7.19 16.97
N GLU A 17 14.12 5.87 16.99
CA GLU A 17 15.00 5.19 16.04
C GLU A 17 14.44 5.25 14.62
N GLU A 18 13.14 4.99 14.43
CA GLU A 18 12.51 5.08 13.11
C GLU A 18 12.51 6.51 12.57
N ILE A 19 12.40 7.53 13.45
CA ILE A 19 12.55 8.94 13.06
C ILE A 19 13.98 9.20 12.53
N VAL A 20 15.02 8.69 13.20
CA VAL A 20 16.40 8.82 12.72
C VAL A 20 16.60 8.06 11.41
N GLN A 21 16.04 6.86 11.27
CA GLN A 21 16.10 6.08 10.03
C GLN A 21 15.44 6.84 8.86
N ARG A 22 14.29 7.48 9.10
CA ARG A 22 13.59 8.33 8.12
C ARG A 22 14.50 9.44 7.56
N LEU A 23 15.32 10.07 8.40
CA LEU A 23 16.23 11.15 7.96
C LEU A 23 17.31 10.67 6.98
N ASN A 24 17.58 9.36 6.94
CA ASN A 24 18.54 8.76 6.01
C ASN A 24 17.90 8.29 4.70
N LEU A 25 16.59 8.48 4.52
CA LEU A 25 15.89 8.12 3.29
C LEU A 25 16.08 9.18 2.19
N PRO A 26 15.96 8.80 0.91
CA PRO A 26 16.08 9.75 -0.20
C PRO A 26 15.09 10.91 -0.10
N SER A 27 15.56 12.13 -0.31
CA SER A 27 14.72 13.35 -0.34
C SER A 27 13.70 13.40 -1.49
N SER A 28 13.78 12.45 -2.43
CA SER A 28 12.81 12.30 -3.51
C SER A 28 11.50 11.63 -3.07
N LEU A 29 11.46 11.05 -1.88
CA LEU A 29 10.26 10.50 -1.24
C LEU A 29 9.52 11.62 -0.51
N SER A 30 8.18 11.56 -0.49
CA SER A 30 7.41 12.46 0.36
C SER A 30 7.59 12.10 1.83
N ASP A 31 7.31 13.04 2.74
CA ASP A 31 7.46 12.80 4.19
C ASP A 31 6.65 11.58 4.64
N GLY A 32 5.39 11.45 4.22
CA GLY A 32 4.53 10.33 4.62
C GLY A 32 5.02 8.96 4.11
N GLU A 33 5.58 8.92 2.89
CA GLU A 33 6.17 7.68 2.35
C GLU A 33 7.47 7.34 3.10
N ALA A 34 8.30 8.34 3.39
CA ALA A 34 9.54 8.14 4.15
C ALA A 34 9.25 7.63 5.57
N GLU A 35 8.26 8.20 6.26
CA GLU A 35 7.79 7.72 7.57
C GLU A 35 7.32 6.27 7.50
N SER A 36 6.46 5.95 6.54
CA SER A 36 5.90 4.61 6.38
C SER A 36 6.97 3.57 6.04
N ILE A 37 7.93 3.92 5.18
CA ILE A 37 9.05 3.06 4.81
C ILE A 37 9.97 2.78 6.01
N ALA A 38 10.30 3.81 6.80
CA ALA A 38 11.12 3.64 8.00
C ALA A 38 10.45 2.67 8.99
N LEU A 39 9.14 2.83 9.21
CA LEU A 39 8.34 1.94 10.05
C LEU A 39 8.32 0.51 9.48
N CYS A 40 8.02 0.34 8.19
CA CYS A 40 7.92 -0.98 7.57
C CYS A 40 9.24 -1.74 7.62
N LYS A 41 10.36 -1.04 7.37
CA LYS A 41 11.71 -1.60 7.47
C LYS A 41 12.04 -2.06 8.88
N SER A 42 11.81 -1.20 9.87
CA SER A 42 12.09 -1.48 11.28
C SER A 42 11.25 -2.66 11.82
N ARG A 43 9.98 -2.73 11.41
CA ARG A 43 9.01 -3.68 11.97
C ARG A 43 8.80 -4.92 11.09
N SER A 44 9.57 -5.09 10.02
CA SER A 44 9.38 -6.17 9.04
C SER A 44 7.94 -6.28 8.53
N ALA A 45 7.31 -5.12 8.28
CA ALA A 45 5.95 -5.05 7.78
C ALA A 45 5.94 -4.79 6.27
N ALA A 46 4.92 -5.30 5.59
CA ALA A 46 4.67 -4.97 4.19
C ALA A 46 4.20 -3.53 4.04
N PHE A 47 4.70 -2.84 3.02
CA PHE A 47 4.26 -1.50 2.67
C PHE A 47 3.26 -1.52 1.51
N VAL A 48 2.17 -0.76 1.63
CA VAL A 48 1.19 -0.61 0.55
C VAL A 48 1.31 0.79 -0.02
N THR A 49 1.69 0.90 -1.29
CA THR A 49 1.79 2.21 -1.96
C THR A 49 1.55 2.08 -3.46
N ASN A 50 0.87 3.08 -4.01
CA ASN A 50 0.75 3.27 -5.47
C ASN A 50 1.83 4.22 -6.01
N ASP A 51 2.65 4.83 -5.13
CA ASP A 51 3.73 5.72 -5.56
C ASP A 51 4.88 4.91 -6.15
N ARG A 52 5.20 5.19 -7.42
CA ARG A 52 6.23 4.47 -8.16
C ARG A 52 7.62 4.62 -7.54
N ARG A 53 7.95 5.79 -6.99
CA ARG A 53 9.28 6.04 -6.41
C ARG A 53 9.44 5.29 -5.09
N ALA A 54 8.43 5.35 -4.23
CA ALA A 54 8.40 4.62 -2.97
C ALA A 54 8.45 3.11 -3.19
N ARG A 55 7.66 2.58 -4.14
CA ARG A 55 7.69 1.16 -4.52
C ARG A 55 9.07 0.74 -5.00
N ASN A 56 9.70 1.51 -5.89
CA ASN A 56 11.04 1.21 -6.40
C ASN A 56 12.10 1.21 -5.29
N TYR A 57 11.99 2.14 -4.34
CA TYR A 57 12.87 2.16 -3.17
C TYR A 57 12.68 0.90 -2.32
N CYS A 58 11.44 0.50 -2.04
CA CYS A 58 11.17 -0.70 -1.25
C CYS A 58 11.75 -1.95 -1.91
N LEU A 59 11.57 -2.11 -3.23
CA LEU A 59 12.15 -3.21 -3.98
C LEU A 59 13.67 -3.25 -3.92
N SER A 60 14.35 -2.11 -4.05
CA SER A 60 15.81 -2.06 -3.96
C SER A 60 16.33 -2.28 -2.54
N ALA A 61 15.54 -1.91 -1.53
CA ALA A 61 15.84 -2.09 -0.12
C ALA A 61 15.38 -3.45 0.46
N SER A 62 14.83 -4.35 -0.37
CA SER A 62 14.24 -5.63 0.05
C SER A 62 13.15 -5.50 1.12
N ILE A 63 12.36 -4.43 1.05
CA ILE A 63 11.15 -4.23 1.85
C ILE A 63 9.98 -4.79 1.05
N GLU A 64 9.17 -5.66 1.66
CA GLU A 64 7.97 -6.19 1.04
C GLU A 64 7.00 -5.05 0.70
N VAL A 65 6.53 -5.00 -0.55
CA VAL A 65 5.70 -3.90 -1.03
C VAL A 65 4.63 -4.40 -1.99
N PHE A 66 3.42 -3.86 -1.85
CA PHE A 66 2.27 -4.15 -2.69
C PHE A 66 1.68 -2.85 -3.24
N ASP A 67 1.23 -2.88 -4.49
CA ASP A 67 0.38 -1.83 -5.04
C ASP A 67 -1.11 -2.25 -5.03
N LEU A 68 -1.98 -1.35 -5.47
CA LEU A 68 -3.42 -1.61 -5.55
C LEU A 68 -3.76 -2.81 -6.46
N ILE A 69 -3.00 -3.02 -7.54
CA ILE A 69 -3.20 -4.15 -8.45
C ILE A 69 -2.88 -5.45 -7.73
N ASP A 70 -1.76 -5.49 -7.00
CA ASP A 70 -1.34 -6.64 -6.21
C ASP A 70 -2.40 -7.00 -5.16
N LEU A 71 -2.93 -6.00 -4.44
CA LEU A 71 -3.97 -6.19 -3.44
C LEU A 71 -5.29 -6.69 -4.02
N LEU A 72 -5.79 -6.07 -5.09
CA LEU A 72 -7.03 -6.48 -5.74
C LEU A 72 -6.93 -7.90 -6.29
N ARG A 73 -5.78 -8.28 -6.85
CA ARG A 73 -5.53 -9.66 -7.30
C ARG A 73 -5.55 -10.63 -6.12
N ALA A 74 -4.86 -10.27 -5.03
CA ALA A 74 -4.78 -11.12 -3.84
C ALA A 74 -6.16 -11.39 -3.22
N LEU A 75 -7.06 -10.41 -3.20
CA LEU A 75 -8.40 -10.56 -2.63
C LEU A 75 -9.16 -11.77 -3.21
N TRP A 76 -9.14 -11.96 -4.53
CA TRP A 76 -9.85 -13.09 -5.12
C TRP A 76 -8.98 -14.34 -5.27
N LYS A 77 -7.67 -14.20 -5.49
CA LYS A 77 -6.76 -15.35 -5.53
C LYS A 77 -6.69 -16.10 -4.20
N LEU A 78 -6.87 -15.39 -3.09
CA LEU A 78 -6.92 -15.97 -1.75
C LEU A 78 -8.36 -16.30 -1.30
N GLY A 79 -9.37 -16.10 -2.15
CA GLY A 79 -10.77 -16.40 -1.85
C GLY A 79 -11.43 -15.47 -0.82
N VAL A 80 -10.84 -14.30 -0.53
CA VAL A 80 -11.44 -13.28 0.35
C VAL A 80 -12.67 -12.66 -0.31
N ARG A 81 -12.63 -12.52 -1.64
CA ARG A 81 -13.75 -12.07 -2.49
C ARG A 81 -13.83 -12.92 -3.75
N THR A 82 -14.97 -12.94 -4.42
CA THR A 82 -15.04 -13.57 -5.75
C THR A 82 -14.33 -12.69 -6.78
N LYS A 83 -13.97 -13.28 -7.92
CA LYS A 83 -13.40 -12.56 -9.06
C LYS A 83 -14.38 -11.51 -9.62
N GLU A 84 -15.68 -11.81 -9.57
CA GLU A 84 -16.76 -10.89 -9.94
C GLU A 84 -16.84 -9.71 -8.96
N ASP A 85 -16.86 -9.97 -7.64
CA ASP A 85 -16.85 -8.91 -6.62
C ASP A 85 -15.66 -7.96 -6.77
N VAL A 86 -14.47 -8.49 -7.08
CA VAL A 86 -13.29 -7.65 -7.33
C VAL A 86 -13.46 -6.81 -8.60
N GLY A 87 -14.11 -7.35 -9.63
CA GLY A 87 -14.49 -6.62 -10.83
C GLY A 87 -15.40 -5.42 -10.54
N ASP A 88 -16.38 -5.60 -9.67
CA ASP A 88 -17.30 -4.54 -9.24
C ASP A 88 -16.61 -3.52 -8.32
N LEU A 89 -15.71 -3.98 -7.46
CA LEU A 89 -14.90 -3.12 -6.60
C LEU A 89 -14.00 -2.19 -7.42
N ILE A 90 -13.37 -2.70 -8.48
CA ILE A 90 -12.57 -1.88 -9.41
C ILE A 90 -13.44 -0.74 -9.96
N THR A 91 -14.61 -1.07 -10.51
CA THR A 91 -15.51 -0.07 -11.09
C THR A 91 -15.98 0.94 -10.03
N THR A 92 -16.21 0.50 -8.80
CA THR A 92 -16.56 1.40 -7.68
C THR A 92 -15.43 2.36 -7.34
N ILE A 93 -14.20 1.87 -7.22
CA ILE A 93 -13.01 2.71 -6.94
C ILE A 93 -12.82 3.74 -8.05
N GLU A 94 -12.86 3.32 -9.31
CA GLU A 94 -12.69 4.21 -10.47
C GLU A 94 -13.75 5.34 -10.48
N ALA A 95 -15.00 5.01 -10.18
CA ALA A 95 -16.10 5.97 -10.13
C ALA A 95 -15.96 6.98 -8.98
N GLN A 96 -15.50 6.54 -7.81
CA GLN A 96 -15.36 7.39 -6.62
C GLN A 96 -14.12 8.29 -6.68
N GLU A 97 -13.00 7.74 -7.15
CA GLU A 97 -11.70 8.43 -7.17
C GLU A 97 -11.45 9.20 -8.47
N GLY A 98 -12.34 9.07 -9.47
CA GLY A 98 -12.17 9.68 -10.78
C GLY A 98 -10.89 9.22 -11.50
N THR A 99 -10.48 7.98 -11.25
CA THR A 99 -9.25 7.37 -11.78
C THR A 99 -9.55 6.14 -12.63
N VAL A 100 -8.55 5.66 -13.36
CA VAL A 100 -8.63 4.40 -14.11
C VAL A 100 -7.53 3.47 -13.63
N ILE A 101 -7.93 2.31 -13.13
CA ILE A 101 -7.01 1.25 -12.70
C ILE A 101 -6.52 0.53 -13.97
N ARG A 102 -5.32 0.92 -14.41
CA ARG A 102 -4.65 0.27 -15.54
C ARG A 102 -4.20 -1.13 -15.14
N GLY A 103 -4.15 -2.04 -16.11
CA GLY A 103 -3.68 -3.40 -15.85
C GLY A 103 -4.75 -4.33 -15.28
N ARG A 104 -6.03 -4.09 -15.56
CA ARG A 104 -7.16 -4.90 -15.08
C ARG A 104 -7.01 -6.39 -15.45
N GLU A 105 -6.39 -6.68 -16.58
CA GLU A 105 -6.03 -8.03 -16.99
C GLU A 105 -5.07 -8.71 -16.00
N ARG A 106 -4.10 -7.98 -15.43
CA ARG A 106 -3.22 -8.52 -14.39
C ARG A 106 -3.98 -8.82 -13.10
N ILE A 107 -5.09 -8.14 -12.85
CA ILE A 107 -5.93 -8.39 -11.67
C ILE A 107 -6.77 -9.64 -11.89
N LEU A 108 -7.49 -9.73 -13.01
CA LEU A 108 -8.54 -10.73 -13.24
C LEU A 108 -8.10 -11.92 -14.11
N THR A 109 -6.82 -12.08 -14.44
CA THR A 109 -6.34 -13.31 -15.10
C THR A 109 -6.08 -14.40 -14.06
N ASP A 110 -6.25 -15.67 -14.44
CA ASP A 110 -5.91 -16.78 -13.55
C ASP A 110 -4.41 -16.91 -13.23
#